data_AF-A0A6L8EKN3-F1
#
_entry.id   AF-A0A6L8EKN3-F1
#
_cell.length_a   1.000
_cell.length_b   1.000
_cell.length_c   1.000
_cell.angle_alpha   90.00
_cell.angle_beta   90.00
_cell.angle_gamma   90.00
#
_symmetry.space_group_name_H-M   'P 1'
#
loop_
_entity.id
_entity.type
_entity.pdbx_description
1 polymer ?
#
loop_
_entity_poly.entity_id
_entity_poly.type
_entity_poly.pdbx_seq_one_letter_code
_entity_poly.pdbx_strand_id
1 'polypeptide(L)'
;MAAIMFDTHAFVKELTGAGMPEQQAEVLARSQATLINEKLVTKQDLKQELRELELRLTYNLTIRFGSMMVIAIGVIAALVKLL
;
A
#
# COMPACT_ATOMS: atom_id res chain seq x y z
N MET A 1 -13.69 4.63 -6.61
CA MET A 1 -13.60 5.13 -5.22
C MET A 1 -13.32 6.61 -5.32
N ALA A 2 -14.21 7.46 -4.80
CA ALA A 2 -14.00 8.90 -4.86
C ALA A 2 -12.73 9.22 -4.07
N ALA A 3 -11.68 9.68 -4.74
CA ALA A 3 -10.65 10.44 -4.05
C ALA A 3 -11.38 11.59 -3.37
N ILE A 4 -11.26 11.72 -2.05
CA ILE A 4 -11.73 12.93 -1.37
C ILE A 4 -10.79 14.01 -1.89
N MET A 5 -11.18 14.68 -2.97
CA MET A 5 -10.44 15.81 -3.48
C MET A 5 -10.58 16.92 -2.45
N PHE A 6 -9.45 17.37 -1.92
CA PHE A 6 -9.42 18.54 -1.06
C PHE A 6 -9.96 19.74 -1.85
N ASP A 7 -11.14 20.23 -1.47
CA ASP A 7 -11.78 21.36 -2.13
C ASP A 7 -11.11 22.66 -1.69
N THR A 8 -10.07 23.04 -2.44
CA THR A 8 -9.33 24.29 -2.22
C THR A 8 -10.22 25.52 -2.23
N HIS A 9 -11.30 25.54 -3.03
CA HIS A 9 -12.18 26.71 -3.15
C HIS A 9 -13.11 26.85 -1.94
N ALA A 10 -13.72 25.75 -1.49
CA ALA A 10 -14.50 25.76 -0.25
C ALA A 10 -13.63 26.16 0.95
N PHE A 11 -12.39 25.65 1.00
CA PHE A 11 -11.45 25.96 2.07
C PHE A 11 -11.02 27.45 2.08
N VAL A 12 -10.77 28.05 0.91
CA VAL A 12 -10.51 29.50 0.81
C VAL A 12 -11.70 30.32 1.29
N LYS A 13 -12.94 29.89 0.96
CA LYS A 13 -14.16 30.57 1.43
C LYS A 13 -14.33 30.50 2.95
N GLU A 14 -14.03 29.38 3.58
CA GLU A 14 -14.06 29.28 5.05
C GLU A 14 -13.03 30.21 5.70
N LEU A 15 -11.79 30.20 5.20
CA LEU A 15 -10.72 31.03 5.75
C LEU A 15 -11.02 32.53 5.59
N THR A 16 -11.49 32.94 4.43
CA THR A 16 -11.89 34.34 4.17
C THR A 16 -13.12 34.74 4.98
N GLY A 17 -14.09 33.85 5.13
CA GLY A 17 -15.24 34.04 6.02
C GLY A 17 -14.85 34.20 7.49
N ALA A 18 -13.73 33.61 7.91
CA ALA A 18 -13.13 33.79 9.24
C ALA A 18 -12.24 35.04 9.38
N GLY A 19 -12.13 35.86 8.33
CA GLY A 19 -11.36 37.11 8.34
C GLY A 19 -9.92 37.00 7.86
N MET A 20 -9.51 35.86 7.29
CA MET A 20 -8.20 35.74 6.64
C MET A 20 -8.19 36.52 5.31
N PRO A 21 -7.13 37.30 5.02
CA PRO A 21 -6.97 37.91 3.70
C PRO A 21 -6.95 36.86 2.59
N GLU A 22 -7.68 37.11 1.49
CA GLU A 22 -7.87 36.15 0.40
C GLU A 22 -6.55 35.59 -0.15
N GLN A 23 -5.55 36.45 -0.39
CA GLN A 23 -4.23 36.01 -0.84
C GLN A 23 -3.56 35.03 0.11
N GLN A 24 -3.71 35.21 1.43
CA GLN A 24 -3.16 34.28 2.43
C GLN A 24 -3.94 32.97 2.43
N ALA A 25 -5.28 33.04 2.35
CA ALA A 25 -6.15 31.88 2.30
C ALA A 25 -5.83 31.00 1.08
N GLU A 26 -5.61 31.62 -0.08
CA GLU A 26 -5.24 30.91 -1.30
C GLU A 26 -3.87 30.22 -1.20
N VAL A 27 -2.85 30.92 -0.67
CA VAL A 27 -1.52 30.35 -0.48
C VAL A 27 -1.58 29.16 0.48
N LEU A 28 -2.33 29.31 1.57
CA LEU A 28 -2.52 28.24 2.54
C LEU A 28 -3.25 27.04 1.92
N ALA A 29 -4.35 27.27 1.20
CA ALA A 29 -5.12 26.23 0.52
C ALA A 29 -4.27 25.46 -0.49
N ARG A 30 -3.49 26.17 -1.32
CA ARG A 30 -2.56 25.56 -2.28
C ARG A 30 -1.51 24.71 -1.57
N SER A 31 -0.88 25.24 -0.53
CA SER A 31 0.15 24.52 0.23
C SER A 31 -0.39 23.25 0.89
N GLN A 32 -1.60 23.29 1.47
CA GLN A 32 -2.24 22.11 2.04
C GLN A 32 -2.62 21.09 0.97
N ALA A 33 -3.16 21.53 -0.16
CA ALA A 33 -3.48 20.63 -1.27
C ALA A 33 -2.24 19.88 -1.78
N THR A 34 -1.10 20.59 -1.90
CA THR A 34 0.18 19.98 -2.25
C THR A 34 0.61 18.94 -1.21
N LEU A 35 0.59 19.27 0.08
CA LEU A 35 0.98 18.34 1.15
C LEU A 35 0.09 17.09 1.21
N ILE A 36 -1.21 17.26 1.00
CA ILE A 36 -2.19 16.17 0.95
C ILE A 36 -1.92 15.29 -0.28
N ASN A 37 -1.68 15.86 -1.46
CA ASN A 37 -1.44 15.08 -2.67
C ASN A 37 -0.06 14.39 -2.69
N GLU A 38 0.98 15.01 -2.14
CA GLU A 38 2.35 14.46 -2.20
C GLU A 38 2.63 13.37 -1.16
N LYS A 39 1.93 13.37 -0.01
CA LYS A 39 2.24 12.46 1.11
C LYS A 39 1.26 11.30 1.30
N LEU A 40 0.18 11.23 0.52
CA LEU A 40 -0.81 10.19 0.67
C LEU A 40 -0.49 8.98 -0.21
N VAL A 41 -0.01 7.91 0.42
CA VAL A 41 -0.09 6.56 -0.17
C VAL A 41 -1.56 6.27 -0.44
N THR A 42 -1.91 5.93 -1.69
CA THR A 42 -3.31 5.65 -2.00
C THR A 42 -3.71 4.30 -1.44
N LYS A 43 -5.01 4.10 -1.18
CA LYS A 43 -5.51 2.77 -0.79
C LYS A 43 -5.22 1.71 -1.86
N GLN A 44 -5.03 2.12 -3.11
CA GLN A 44 -4.68 1.21 -4.20
C GLN A 44 -3.23 0.77 -4.08
N ASP A 45 -2.31 1.69 -3.80
CA ASP A 45 -0.89 1.38 -3.59
C ASP A 45 -0.72 0.39 -2.44
N LEU A 46 -1.40 0.64 -1.30
CA LEU A 46 -1.36 -0.27 -0.16
C LEU A 46 -1.94 -1.65 -0.50
N LYS A 47 -3.05 -1.72 -1.24
CA LYS A 47 -3.63 -3.00 -1.67
C LYS A 47 -2.69 -3.76 -2.61
N GLN A 48 -1.95 -3.05 -3.46
CA GLN A 48 -0.99 -3.65 -4.35
C GLN A 48 0.19 -4.23 -3.56
N GLU A 49 0.77 -3.48 -2.63
CA GLU A 49 1.85 -3.96 -1.76
C GLU A 49 1.42 -5.16 -0.90
N LEU A 50 0.21 -5.12 -0.32
CA LEU A 50 -0.31 -6.24 0.46
C LEU A 50 -0.47 -7.51 -0.39
N ARG A 51 -1.00 -7.37 -1.60
CA ARG A 51 -1.12 -8.50 -2.54
C ARG A 51 0.24 -9.07 -2.91
N GLU A 52 1.23 -8.19 -3.15
CA GLU A 52 2.59 -8.62 -3.46
C GLU A 52 3.20 -9.39 -2.28
N LEU A 53 3.00 -8.91 -1.05
CA LEU A 53 3.46 -9.58 0.16
C LEU A 53 2.80 -10.96 0.32
N GLU A 54 1.48 -11.06 0.15
CA GLU A 54 0.73 -12.33 0.20
C GLU A 54 1.26 -13.33 -0.84
N LEU A 55 1.52 -12.88 -2.07
CA LEU A 55 2.08 -13.72 -3.12
C LEU A 55 3.47 -14.23 -2.75
N ARG A 56 4.36 -13.34 -2.25
CA ARG A 56 5.72 -13.70 -1.82
C ARG A 56 5.68 -14.72 -0.68
N LEU A 57 4.81 -14.53 0.31
CA LEU A 57 4.63 -15.47 1.42
C LEU A 57 4.13 -16.83 0.92
N THR A 58 3.08 -16.84 0.10
CA THR A 58 2.48 -18.07 -0.42
C THR A 58 3.47 -18.85 -1.28
N TYR A 59 4.22 -18.16 -2.15
CA TYR A 59 5.23 -18.77 -3.00
C TYR A 59 6.38 -19.38 -2.19
N ASN A 60 6.93 -18.63 -1.24
CA ASN A 60 8.01 -19.10 -0.37
C ASN A 60 7.60 -20.31 0.45
N LEU A 61 6.39 -20.31 1.01
CA LEU A 61 5.87 -21.45 1.76
C LEU A 61 5.68 -22.66 0.84
N THR A 62 5.03 -22.48 -0.31
CA THR A 62 4.76 -23.58 -1.26
C THR A 62 6.06 -24.24 -1.73
N ILE A 63 7.09 -23.46 -2.07
CA ILE A 63 8.38 -24.01 -2.50
C ILE A 63 9.11 -24.70 -1.36
N ARG A 64 9.15 -24.11 -0.16
CA ARG A 64 9.83 -24.73 0.98
C ARG A 64 9.15 -26.04 1.37
N PHE A 65 7.82 -26.07 1.46
CA PHE A 65 7.10 -27.31 1.77
C PHE A 65 7.23 -28.33 0.64
N GLY A 66 7.10 -27.92 -0.62
CA GLY A 66 7.28 -28.81 -1.77
C GLY A 66 8.68 -29.42 -1.82
N SER A 67 9.73 -28.63 -1.63
CA SER A 67 11.11 -29.11 -1.59
C SER A 67 11.37 -30.04 -0.40
N MET A 68 10.87 -29.72 0.79
CA MET A 68 10.97 -30.60 1.96
C MET A 68 10.28 -31.96 1.70
N MET A 69 9.11 -31.97 1.06
CA MET A 69 8.42 -33.21 0.71
C MET A 69 9.20 -34.05 -0.31
N VAL A 70 9.73 -33.41 -1.37
CA VAL A 70 10.56 -34.11 -2.37
C VAL A 70 11.81 -34.71 -1.73
N ILE A 71 12.47 -33.96 -0.85
CA ILE A 71 13.64 -34.46 -0.08
C ILE A 71 13.23 -35.64 0.80
N ALA A 72 12.15 -35.51 1.57
CA ALA A 72 11.69 -36.57 2.47
C ALA A 72 11.33 -37.86 1.71
N ILE A 73 10.60 -37.74 0.59
CA ILE A 73 10.26 -38.88 -0.27
C ILE A 73 11.53 -39.50 -0.86
N GLY A 74 12.48 -38.68 -1.32
CA GLY A 74 13.76 -39.16 -1.85
C GLY A 74 14.57 -39.95 -0.82
N VAL A 75 14.63 -39.47 0.43
CA VAL A 75 15.28 -40.19 1.53
C VAL A 75 14.59 -41.52 1.82
N ILE A 76 13.25 -41.55 1.90
CA ILE A 76 12.49 -42.78 2.14
C ILE A 76 12.73 -43.80 1.02
N ALA A 77 12.67 -43.37 -0.24
CA ALA A 77 12.90 -44.25 -1.39
C ALA A 77 14.32 -44.84 -1.40
N ALA A 78 15.32 -44.05 -1.03
CA ALA A 78 16.70 -44.52 -0.92
C ALA A 78 16.85 -45.57 0.20
N LEU A 79 16.21 -45.36 1.36
CA LEU A 79 16.22 -46.31 2.47
C LEU A 79 15.54 -47.63 2.12
N VAL A 80 14.38 -47.59 1.45
CA VAL A 80 13.66 -48.79 1.00
C VAL A 80 14.47 -49.61 0.00
N LYS A 81 15.27 -48.95 -0.85
CA LYS A 81 16.13 -49.65 -1.82
C LYS A 81 17.36 -50.29 -1.16
N LEU A 82 17.79 -49.78 0.00
CA LEU A 82 19.00 -50.21 0.69
C LEU A 82 18.76 -51.32 1.72
N LEU A 83 17.51 -51.48 2.18
CA LEU A 83 17.04 -52.55 3.07
C LEU A 83 16.54 -53.75 2.26
#